data_AF-A0A2E6JAQ9-F1
#
_entry.id   AF-A0A2E6JAQ9-F1
#
_cell.length_a   1.000
_cell.length_b   1.000
_cell.length_c   1.000
_cell.angle_alpha   90.00
_cell.angle_beta   90.00
_cell.angle_gamma   90.00
#
_symmetry.space_group_name_H-M   'P 1'
#
loop_
_entity.id
_entity.type
_entity.pdbx_description
1 polymer ?
#
loop_
_entity_poly.entity_id
_entity_poly.type
_entity_poly.pdbx_seq_one_letter_code
_entity_poly.pdbx_strand_id
1 'polypeptide(L)'
;MNLKKLKQAEASFLANYPKGFGDPEIKEMVKKHNLNRMIVQIQESFVKVNFKNSRVIADDMVRHIGRSSMISLYEKPKFRELVKSLNYAEIEALCSGFRNMLHGEKKIGFEMVLSILQSRKLAKWSLLTILPVYFHPHDEVFVKPTTAKKVIEYFELSELQYRPQPNWEFYEAYRRQILDMASHVSPSLSPNNAAFTGFLMMSLGALKI
;
A
#
# COMPACT_ATOMS: atom_id res chain seq x y z
N MET A 1 -20.02 -5.75 3.65
CA MET A 1 -19.19 -5.72 4.87
C MET A 1 -20.07 -5.85 6.11
N ASN A 2 -19.54 -6.40 7.20
CA ASN A 2 -20.19 -6.39 8.51
C ASN A 2 -19.92 -5.07 9.25
N LEU A 3 -20.83 -4.10 9.10
CA LEU A 3 -20.71 -2.76 9.68
C LEU A 3 -20.69 -2.78 11.22
N LYS A 4 -21.44 -3.71 11.84
CA LYS A 4 -21.47 -3.85 13.29
C LYS A 4 -20.09 -4.17 13.85
N LYS A 5 -19.37 -5.12 13.23
CA LYS A 5 -17.98 -5.45 13.61
C LYS A 5 -17.02 -4.27 13.38
N LEU A 6 -17.20 -3.51 12.31
CA LEU A 6 -16.40 -2.29 12.07
C LEU A 6 -16.59 -1.25 13.18
N LYS A 7 -17.84 -0.99 13.58
CA LYS A 7 -18.15 -0.07 14.68
C LYS A 7 -17.68 -0.56 16.04
N GLN A 8 -17.71 -1.87 16.27
CA GLN A 8 -17.12 -2.46 17.48
C GLN A 8 -15.60 -2.26 17.52
N ALA A 9 -14.90 -2.53 16.41
CA ALA A 9 -13.46 -2.31 16.31
C ALA A 9 -13.09 -0.83 16.51
N GLU A 10 -13.85 0.09 15.91
CA GLU A 10 -13.71 1.54 16.13
C GLU A 10 -13.89 1.91 17.61
N ALA A 11 -14.98 1.47 18.24
CA ALA A 11 -15.27 1.80 19.64
C ALA A 11 -14.18 1.25 20.58
N SER A 12 -13.74 0.02 20.37
CA SER A 12 -12.65 -0.58 21.15
C SER A 12 -11.31 0.15 20.94
N PHE A 13 -11.02 0.59 19.72
CA PHE A 13 -9.81 1.38 19.46
C PHE A 13 -9.86 2.74 20.15
N LEU A 14 -10.97 3.47 20.01
CA LEU A 14 -11.13 4.80 20.60
C LEU A 14 -11.28 4.78 22.13
N ALA A 15 -11.73 3.67 22.72
CA ALA A 15 -11.71 3.50 24.17
C ALA A 15 -10.28 3.48 24.74
N ASN A 16 -9.33 2.91 24.01
CA ASN A 16 -7.90 2.89 24.39
C ASN A 16 -7.17 4.15 23.90
N TYR A 17 -7.58 4.70 22.76
CA TYR A 17 -6.97 5.85 22.10
C TYR A 17 -8.05 6.91 21.73
N PRO A 18 -8.52 7.72 22.70
CA PRO A 18 -9.61 8.68 22.48
C PRO A 18 -9.39 9.71 21.36
N LYS A 19 -8.14 10.03 21.04
CA LYS A 19 -7.73 10.93 19.94
C LYS A 19 -7.35 10.16 18.66
N GLY A 20 -7.56 8.84 18.61
CA GLY A 20 -7.19 7.99 17.49
C GLY A 20 -5.68 8.03 17.21
N PHE A 21 -5.28 8.26 15.96
CA PHE A 21 -3.86 8.47 15.62
C PHE A 21 -3.28 9.77 16.18
N GLY A 22 -4.11 10.62 16.78
CA GLY A 22 -3.72 11.82 17.51
C GLY A 22 -3.17 11.55 18.92
N ASP A 23 -3.36 10.35 19.47
CA ASP A 23 -2.92 10.03 20.83
C ASP A 23 -1.40 9.97 20.98
N PRO A 24 -0.83 10.42 22.12
CA PRO A 24 0.61 10.43 22.34
C PRO A 24 1.28 9.07 22.15
N GLU A 25 0.68 8.00 22.68
CA GLU A 25 1.21 6.64 22.59
C GLU A 25 1.27 6.14 21.13
N ILE A 26 0.17 6.33 20.40
CA ILE A 26 0.09 5.98 18.98
C ILE A 26 1.05 6.83 18.15
N LYS A 27 1.17 8.13 18.44
CA LYS A 27 2.09 9.04 17.75
C LYS A 27 3.53 8.55 17.80
N GLU A 28 4.01 8.10 18.96
CA GLU A 28 5.36 7.53 19.07
C GLU A 28 5.53 6.25 18.26
N MET A 29 4.49 5.41 18.20
CA MET A 29 4.50 4.20 17.36
C MET A 29 4.56 4.54 15.87
N VAL A 30 3.71 5.46 15.39
CA VAL A 30 3.64 5.80 13.97
C VAL A 30 4.80 6.66 13.47
N LYS A 31 5.48 7.41 14.36
CA LYS A 31 6.70 8.16 14.03
C LYS A 31 7.76 7.27 13.38
N LYS A 32 7.89 6.01 13.82
CA LYS A 32 8.83 5.03 13.25
C LYS A 32 8.62 4.77 11.75
N HIS A 33 7.40 5.00 11.25
CA HIS A 33 7.08 4.80 9.84
C HIS A 33 7.39 6.01 8.96
N ASN A 34 7.63 7.20 9.54
CA ASN A 34 7.96 8.45 8.81
C ASN A 34 7.04 8.74 7.61
N LEU A 35 5.74 8.40 7.73
CA LEU A 35 4.80 8.39 6.60
C LEU A 35 4.71 9.74 5.88
N ASN A 36 4.55 10.85 6.61
CA ASN A 36 4.43 12.18 6.00
C ASN A 36 5.66 12.55 5.16
N ARG A 37 6.86 12.29 5.69
CA ARG A 37 8.11 12.52 4.96
C ARG A 37 8.20 11.63 3.72
N MET A 38 7.78 10.37 3.83
CA MET A 38 7.80 9.42 2.72
C MET A 38 6.84 9.85 1.60
N ILE A 39 5.62 10.27 1.96
CA ILE A 39 4.60 10.77 1.02
C ILE A 39 5.16 11.95 0.23
N VAL A 40 5.67 12.99 0.90
CA VAL A 40 6.23 14.18 0.24
C VAL A 40 7.36 13.79 -0.72
N GLN A 41 8.32 12.99 -0.25
CA GLN A 41 9.46 12.59 -1.09
C GLN A 41 9.04 11.75 -2.30
N ILE A 42 8.05 10.88 -2.15
CA ILE A 42 7.53 10.03 -3.24
C ILE A 42 6.74 10.87 -4.25
N GLN A 43 5.91 11.80 -3.77
CA GLN A 43 5.16 12.71 -4.63
C GLN A 43 6.09 13.58 -5.48
N GLU A 44 7.16 14.13 -4.88
CA GLU A 44 8.19 14.89 -5.58
C GLU A 44 8.96 14.02 -6.59
N SER A 45 9.35 12.80 -6.22
CA SER A 45 10.16 11.92 -7.08
C SER A 45 9.39 11.45 -8.31
N PHE A 46 8.08 11.21 -8.16
CA PHE A 46 7.25 10.62 -9.20
C PHE A 46 6.22 11.59 -9.80
N VAL A 47 6.52 12.90 -9.85
CA VAL A 47 5.75 13.82 -10.69
C VAL A 47 5.81 13.41 -12.16
N LYS A 48 4.73 13.66 -12.92
CA LYS A 48 4.57 13.19 -14.30
C LYS A 48 5.74 13.56 -15.22
N VAL A 49 6.36 14.73 -15.03
CA VAL A 49 7.50 15.21 -15.84
C VAL A 49 8.79 14.40 -15.61
N ASN A 50 8.98 13.79 -14.43
CA ASN A 50 10.18 13.01 -14.12
C ASN A 50 10.24 11.69 -14.88
N PHE A 51 9.09 11.17 -15.33
CA PHE A 51 9.00 9.94 -16.13
C PHE A 51 9.63 10.05 -17.53
N LYS A 52 10.15 11.21 -17.93
CA LYS A 52 11.00 11.34 -19.12
C LYS A 52 12.36 10.63 -18.98
N ASN A 53 12.77 10.28 -17.76
CA ASN A 53 14.00 9.54 -17.49
C ASN A 53 13.69 8.27 -16.69
N SER A 54 13.45 7.17 -17.41
CA SER A 54 13.09 5.88 -16.83
C SER A 54 14.17 5.31 -15.90
N ARG A 55 15.46 5.58 -16.17
CA ARG A 55 16.53 5.12 -15.27
C ARG A 55 16.43 5.76 -13.89
N VAL A 56 16.25 7.09 -13.85
CA VAL A 56 16.09 7.83 -12.59
C VAL A 56 14.84 7.36 -11.84
N ILE A 57 13.72 7.13 -12.54
CA ILE A 57 12.50 6.58 -11.93
C ILE A 57 12.75 5.22 -11.31
N ALA A 58 13.40 4.30 -12.03
CA ALA A 58 13.71 2.97 -11.51
C ALA A 58 14.62 3.01 -10.28
N ASP A 59 15.64 3.88 -10.29
CA ASP A 59 16.53 4.09 -9.15
C ASP A 59 15.78 4.69 -7.94
N ASP A 60 14.83 5.59 -8.20
CA ASP A 60 13.94 6.15 -7.16
C ASP A 60 12.97 5.12 -6.59
N MET A 61 12.43 4.22 -7.40
CA MET A 61 11.63 3.08 -6.91
C MET A 61 12.46 2.23 -5.94
N VAL A 62 13.71 1.90 -6.31
CA VAL A 62 14.63 1.13 -5.44
C VAL A 62 14.92 1.87 -4.14
N ARG A 63 15.18 3.18 -4.22
CA ARG A 63 15.46 4.05 -3.07
C ARG A 63 14.29 4.06 -2.09
N HIS A 64 13.07 4.29 -2.58
CA HIS A 64 11.88 4.42 -1.73
C HIS A 64 11.40 3.09 -1.17
N ILE A 65 11.41 2.02 -1.97
CA ILE A 65 11.13 0.65 -1.48
C ILE A 65 12.15 0.23 -0.40
N GLY A 66 13.43 0.56 -0.60
CA GLY A 66 14.49 0.30 0.38
C GLY A 66 14.26 1.00 1.73
N ARG A 67 13.70 2.22 1.71
CA ARG A 67 13.45 3.04 2.90
C ARG A 67 12.09 2.77 3.57
N SER A 68 11.13 2.17 2.87
CA SER A 68 9.82 1.86 3.45
C SER A 68 9.94 0.85 4.60
N SER A 69 9.37 1.20 5.75
CA SER A 69 9.23 0.30 6.91
C SER A 69 8.12 -0.75 6.73
N MET A 70 7.27 -0.59 5.70
CA MET A 70 6.14 -1.48 5.42
C MET A 70 6.52 -2.63 4.48
N ILE A 71 7.73 -2.61 3.91
CA ILE A 71 8.28 -3.67 3.06
C ILE A 71 9.24 -4.54 3.87
N SER A 72 9.15 -5.86 3.68
CA SER A 72 10.01 -6.82 4.35
C SER A 72 11.49 -6.59 4.00
N LEU A 73 12.39 -6.73 4.98
CA LEU A 73 13.84 -6.67 4.76
C LEU A 73 14.32 -7.68 3.72
N TYR A 74 13.60 -8.78 3.52
CA TYR A 74 13.92 -9.79 2.50
C TYR A 74 13.48 -9.40 1.08
N GLU A 75 12.47 -8.54 0.94
CA GLU A 75 11.95 -8.09 -0.36
C GLU A 75 12.81 -6.97 -0.95
N LYS A 76 13.34 -6.09 -0.10
CA LYS A 76 14.16 -4.93 -0.50
C LYS A 76 15.38 -5.29 -1.37
N PRO A 77 16.28 -6.21 -0.96
CA PRO A 77 17.43 -6.57 -1.80
C PRO A 77 16.97 -7.26 -3.09
N LYS A 78 15.93 -8.09 -3.04
CA LYS A 78 15.40 -8.78 -4.24
C LYS A 78 14.85 -7.80 -5.27
N PHE A 79 14.13 -6.76 -4.84
CA PHE A 79 13.64 -5.72 -5.73
C PHE A 79 14.78 -4.92 -6.36
N ARG A 80 15.80 -4.57 -5.56
CA ARG A 80 17.00 -3.90 -6.08
C ARG A 80 17.71 -4.75 -7.15
N GLU A 81 17.94 -6.03 -6.87
CA GLU A 81 18.60 -6.93 -7.82
C GLU A 81 17.74 -7.16 -9.08
N LEU A 82 16.41 -7.22 -8.94
CA LEU A 82 15.51 -7.23 -10.09
C LEU A 82 15.77 -6.01 -10.99
N VAL A 83 15.71 -4.80 -10.45
CA VAL A 83 15.90 -3.55 -11.22
C VAL A 83 17.29 -3.48 -11.86
N LYS A 84 18.34 -3.95 -11.18
CA LYS A 84 19.68 -4.03 -11.77
C LYS A 84 19.78 -5.03 -12.93
N SER A 85 18.97 -6.09 -12.91
CA SER A 85 18.98 -7.13 -13.93
C SER A 85 18.15 -6.79 -15.19
N LEU A 86 17.37 -5.71 -15.16
CA LEU A 86 16.52 -5.33 -16.28
C LEU A 86 17.35 -4.66 -17.38
N ASN A 87 17.08 -5.04 -18.63
CA ASN A 87 17.61 -4.33 -19.79
C ASN A 87 16.86 -3.00 -20.03
N TYR A 88 17.29 -2.24 -21.03
CA TYR A 88 16.70 -0.94 -21.35
C TYR A 88 15.18 -1.02 -21.61
N ALA A 89 14.73 -1.95 -22.45
CA ALA A 89 13.32 -2.11 -22.79
C ALA A 89 12.47 -2.53 -21.58
N GLU A 90 12.99 -3.40 -20.71
CA GLU A 90 12.33 -3.81 -19.47
C GLU A 90 12.22 -2.64 -18.47
N ILE A 91 13.24 -1.78 -18.37
CA ILE A 91 13.21 -0.56 -17.55
C ILE A 91 12.15 0.42 -18.07
N GLU A 92 12.09 0.65 -19.39
CA GLU A 92 11.06 1.50 -19.99
C GLU A 92 9.65 0.93 -19.73
N ALA A 93 9.47 -0.38 -19.87
CA ALA A 93 8.21 -1.04 -19.57
C ALA A 93 7.80 -0.92 -18.10
N LEU A 94 8.75 -1.12 -17.16
CA LEU A 94 8.51 -0.94 -15.72
C LEU A 94 8.07 0.51 -15.42
N CYS A 95 8.79 1.49 -15.96
CA CYS A 95 8.55 2.90 -15.67
C CYS A 95 7.27 3.42 -16.34
N SER A 96 6.97 2.96 -17.56
CA SER A 96 5.71 3.28 -18.26
C SER A 96 4.51 2.67 -17.54
N GLY A 97 4.62 1.40 -17.11
CA GLY A 97 3.60 0.75 -16.29
C GLY A 97 3.37 1.50 -14.98
N PHE A 98 4.44 1.84 -14.27
CA PHE A 98 4.36 2.58 -13.02
C PHE A 98 3.78 3.99 -13.22
N ARG A 99 4.13 4.66 -14.32
CA ARG A 99 3.52 5.95 -14.70
C ARG A 99 2.02 5.82 -14.88
N ASN A 100 1.54 4.79 -15.55
CA ASN A 100 0.11 4.55 -15.75
C ASN A 100 -0.61 4.27 -14.43
N MET A 101 0.02 3.55 -13.48
CA MET A 101 -0.54 3.37 -12.14
C MET A 101 -0.76 4.70 -11.41
N LEU A 102 0.17 5.65 -11.56
CA LEU A 102 0.11 6.93 -10.83
C LEU A 102 -0.66 8.03 -11.56
N HIS A 103 -0.60 8.07 -12.90
CA HIS A 103 -1.00 9.23 -13.72
C HIS A 103 -1.90 8.89 -14.92
N GLY A 104 -2.34 7.64 -15.08
CA GLY A 104 -3.07 7.20 -16.26
C GLY A 104 -3.97 5.98 -16.01
N GLU A 105 -4.03 5.09 -17.00
CA GLU A 105 -4.86 3.89 -16.96
C GLU A 105 -4.32 2.85 -15.96
N LYS A 106 -4.87 2.89 -14.73
CA LYS A 106 -4.34 2.14 -13.59
C LYS A 106 -4.27 0.63 -13.81
N LYS A 107 -5.27 0.03 -14.46
CA LYS A 107 -5.30 -1.41 -14.77
C LYS A 107 -4.11 -1.80 -15.66
N ILE A 108 -3.94 -1.08 -16.78
CA ILE A 108 -2.83 -1.29 -17.72
C ILE A 108 -1.50 -1.14 -16.99
N GLY A 109 -1.36 -0.07 -16.21
CA GLY A 109 -0.14 0.17 -15.43
C GLY A 109 0.19 -0.96 -14.45
N PHE A 110 -0.83 -1.41 -13.70
CA PHE A 110 -0.70 -2.50 -12.74
C PHE A 110 -0.25 -3.81 -13.42
N GLU A 111 -0.87 -4.17 -14.54
CA GLU A 111 -0.56 -5.40 -15.27
C GLU A 111 0.85 -5.37 -15.88
N MET A 112 1.28 -4.21 -16.40
CA MET A 112 2.64 -4.02 -16.90
C MET A 112 3.70 -4.21 -15.80
N VAL A 113 3.53 -3.55 -14.65
CA VAL A 113 4.46 -3.70 -13.52
C VAL A 113 4.42 -5.13 -12.98
N LEU A 114 3.24 -5.74 -12.88
CA LEU A 114 3.09 -7.14 -12.47
C LEU A 114 3.85 -8.09 -13.40
N SER A 115 3.77 -7.90 -14.72
CA SER A 115 4.51 -8.71 -15.70
C SER A 115 6.02 -8.66 -15.48
N ILE A 116 6.58 -7.46 -15.27
CA ILE A 116 8.00 -7.29 -14.94
C ILE A 116 8.37 -8.02 -13.64
N LEU A 117 7.56 -7.89 -12.59
CA LEU A 117 7.81 -8.59 -11.32
C LEU A 117 7.71 -10.12 -11.46
N GLN A 118 6.77 -10.62 -12.26
CA GLN A 118 6.59 -12.05 -12.52
C GLN A 118 7.79 -12.65 -13.25
N SER A 119 8.41 -11.91 -14.18
CA SER A 119 9.57 -12.36 -14.96
C SER A 119 10.77 -12.79 -14.09
N ARG A 120 10.83 -12.32 -12.83
CA ARG A 120 11.86 -12.70 -11.85
C ARG A 120 11.27 -13.26 -10.55
N LYS A 121 10.06 -13.84 -10.60
CA LYS A 121 9.36 -14.49 -9.46
C LYS A 121 9.19 -13.57 -8.23
N LEU A 122 9.02 -12.27 -8.46
CA LEU A 122 8.91 -11.24 -7.43
C LEU A 122 7.52 -10.55 -7.42
N ALA A 123 6.50 -11.20 -7.97
CA ALA A 123 5.12 -10.73 -7.95
C ALA A 123 4.56 -10.76 -6.51
N LYS A 124 4.67 -9.62 -5.80
CA LYS A 124 4.23 -9.45 -4.43
C LYS A 124 3.33 -8.23 -4.30
N TRP A 125 2.23 -8.40 -3.56
CA TRP A 125 1.26 -7.34 -3.26
C TRP A 125 1.92 -6.10 -2.65
N SER A 126 2.84 -6.30 -1.71
CA SER A 126 3.60 -5.26 -1.03
C SER A 126 4.38 -4.38 -2.01
N LEU A 127 5.12 -4.98 -2.93
CA LEU A 127 5.93 -4.27 -3.93
C LEU A 127 5.07 -3.51 -4.95
N LEU A 128 3.93 -4.07 -5.35
CA LEU A 128 3.01 -3.39 -6.28
C LEU A 128 2.30 -2.20 -5.66
N THR A 129 1.96 -2.28 -4.37
CA THR A 129 1.01 -1.32 -3.77
C THR A 129 1.66 -0.28 -2.87
N ILE A 130 2.93 -0.45 -2.48
CA ILE A 130 3.59 0.46 -1.53
C ILE A 130 3.87 1.86 -2.08
N LEU A 131 4.31 1.99 -3.33
CA LEU A 131 4.57 3.31 -3.89
C LEU A 131 3.26 4.04 -4.25
N PRO A 132 2.25 3.38 -4.86
CA PRO A 132 0.95 4.01 -5.10
C PRO A 132 0.26 4.53 -3.83
N VAL A 133 0.26 3.77 -2.71
CA VAL A 133 -0.34 4.25 -1.46
C VAL A 133 0.38 5.46 -0.88
N TYR A 134 1.70 5.60 -1.10
CA TYR A 134 2.40 6.81 -0.67
C TYR A 134 2.15 7.99 -1.60
N PHE A 135 1.99 7.75 -2.90
CA PHE A 135 1.78 8.80 -3.89
C PHE A 135 0.34 9.36 -3.82
N HIS A 136 -0.65 8.47 -3.72
CA HIS A 136 -2.08 8.78 -3.61
C HIS A 136 -2.67 8.25 -2.30
N PRO A 137 -2.31 8.86 -1.15
CA PRO A 137 -2.61 8.31 0.18
C PRO A 137 -4.09 8.25 0.55
N HIS A 138 -4.96 8.90 -0.21
CA HIS A 138 -6.41 8.89 -0.01
C HIS A 138 -7.15 7.98 -1.01
N ASP A 139 -6.51 7.60 -2.11
CA ASP A 139 -7.16 6.81 -3.17
C ASP A 139 -6.66 5.38 -3.22
N GLU A 140 -5.35 5.16 -3.03
CA GLU A 140 -4.72 3.85 -3.15
C GLU A 140 -4.56 3.17 -1.78
N VAL A 141 -4.44 1.84 -1.77
CA VAL A 141 -4.39 1.05 -0.53
C VAL A 141 -3.20 0.10 -0.53
N PHE A 142 -2.61 -0.11 0.64
CA PHE A 142 -1.53 -1.07 0.79
C PHE A 142 -2.10 -2.47 1.04
N VAL A 143 -1.70 -3.45 0.21
CA VAL A 143 -2.12 -4.85 0.40
C VAL A 143 -1.00 -5.62 1.10
N LYS A 144 -1.17 -5.83 2.41
CA LYS A 144 -0.37 -6.78 3.19
C LYS A 144 -1.09 -8.12 3.28
N PRO A 145 -0.52 -9.23 2.78
CA PRO A 145 -1.19 -10.54 2.70
C PRO A 145 -1.92 -10.99 3.98
N THR A 146 -1.25 -10.97 5.12
CA THR A 146 -1.82 -11.45 6.39
C THR A 146 -2.92 -10.53 6.91
N THR A 147 -2.75 -9.22 6.75
CA THR A 147 -3.77 -8.23 7.10
C THR A 147 -4.99 -8.36 6.20
N ALA A 148 -4.80 -8.44 4.88
CA ALA A 148 -5.90 -8.52 3.92
C ALA A 148 -6.79 -9.73 4.18
N LYS A 149 -6.19 -10.91 4.44
CA LYS A 149 -6.93 -12.12 4.83
C LYS A 149 -7.78 -11.90 6.09
N LYS A 150 -7.17 -11.36 7.16
CA LYS A 150 -7.86 -11.08 8.42
C LYS A 150 -9.00 -10.07 8.25
N VAL A 151 -8.80 -9.02 7.46
CA VAL A 151 -9.82 -8.00 7.16
C VAL A 151 -11.00 -8.64 6.44
N ILE A 152 -10.73 -9.43 5.38
CA ILE A 152 -11.77 -10.12 4.62
C ILE A 152 -12.59 -11.05 5.51
N GLU A 153 -11.92 -11.87 6.32
CA GLU A 153 -12.55 -12.83 7.22
C GLU A 153 -13.35 -12.13 8.34
N TYR A 154 -12.70 -11.23 9.07
CA TYR A 154 -13.30 -10.60 10.24
C TYR A 154 -14.52 -9.76 9.88
N PHE A 155 -14.41 -8.91 8.84
CA PHE A 155 -15.50 -8.04 8.39
C PHE A 155 -16.44 -8.69 7.37
N GLU A 156 -16.33 -10.01 7.16
CA GLU A 156 -17.24 -10.80 6.31
C GLU A 156 -17.39 -10.18 4.91
N LEU A 157 -16.25 -9.90 4.26
CA LEU A 157 -16.23 -9.36 2.90
C LEU A 157 -16.43 -10.51 1.89
N SER A 158 -17.66 -11.03 1.81
CA SER A 158 -18.03 -12.23 1.03
C SER A 158 -17.57 -12.22 -0.42
N GLU A 159 -17.60 -11.05 -1.06
CA GLU A 159 -17.23 -10.87 -2.47
C GLU A 159 -15.71 -10.83 -2.72
N LEU A 160 -14.88 -10.92 -1.67
CA LEU A 160 -13.43 -10.89 -1.78
C LEU A 160 -12.82 -12.25 -1.46
N GLN A 161 -12.29 -12.91 -2.48
CA GLN A 161 -11.46 -14.09 -2.31
C GLN A 161 -9.98 -13.71 -2.41
N TYR A 162 -9.24 -13.79 -1.29
CA TYR A 162 -7.81 -13.51 -1.28
C TYR A 162 -7.04 -14.50 -2.16
N ARG A 163 -6.18 -13.97 -3.04
CA ARG A 163 -5.23 -14.77 -3.83
C ARG A 163 -3.78 -14.33 -3.56
N PRO A 164 -2.84 -15.27 -3.34
CA PRO A 164 -1.44 -14.93 -3.13
C PRO A 164 -0.80 -14.19 -4.31
N GLN A 165 -1.18 -14.54 -5.54
CA GLN A 165 -0.71 -13.87 -6.74
C GLN A 165 -1.51 -12.57 -6.98
N PRO A 166 -0.82 -11.41 -7.14
CA PRO A 166 -1.49 -10.17 -7.45
C PRO A 166 -2.27 -10.21 -8.76
N ASN A 167 -3.44 -9.57 -8.78
CA ASN A 167 -4.27 -9.34 -9.95
C ASN A 167 -5.08 -8.04 -9.77
N TRP A 168 -5.48 -7.43 -10.87
CA TRP A 168 -6.16 -6.12 -10.81
C TRP A 168 -7.54 -6.22 -10.17
N GLU A 169 -8.31 -7.25 -10.52
CA GLU A 169 -9.70 -7.42 -10.10
C GLU A 169 -9.81 -7.50 -8.57
N PHE A 170 -8.93 -8.27 -7.94
CA PHE A 170 -8.83 -8.30 -6.47
C PHE A 170 -8.40 -6.95 -5.91
N TYR A 171 -7.39 -6.30 -6.49
CA TYR A 171 -6.88 -5.02 -5.98
C TYR A 171 -7.97 -3.95 -5.97
N GLU A 172 -8.68 -3.81 -7.09
CA GLU A 172 -9.75 -2.83 -7.26
C GLU A 172 -10.91 -3.09 -6.30
N ALA A 173 -11.36 -4.35 -6.20
CA ALA A 173 -12.41 -4.72 -5.27
C ALA A 173 -12.00 -4.50 -3.81
N TYR A 174 -10.76 -4.86 -3.44
CA TYR A 174 -10.23 -4.66 -2.09
C TYR A 174 -10.11 -3.17 -1.76
N ARG A 175 -9.55 -2.37 -2.68
CA ARG A 175 -9.47 -0.91 -2.56
C ARG A 175 -10.84 -0.29 -2.31
N ARG A 176 -11.85 -0.67 -3.10
CA ARG A 176 -13.23 -0.20 -2.94
C ARG A 176 -13.78 -0.51 -1.55
N GLN A 177 -13.59 -1.75 -1.05
CA GLN A 177 -14.07 -2.12 0.29
C GLN A 177 -13.34 -1.34 1.39
N ILE A 178 -12.03 -1.13 1.27
CA ILE A 178 -11.26 -0.36 2.25
C ILE A 178 -11.71 1.11 2.29
N LEU A 179 -11.92 1.74 1.14
CA LEU A 179 -12.42 3.11 1.05
C LEU A 179 -13.84 3.25 1.61
N ASP A 180 -14.73 2.30 1.28
CA ASP A 180 -16.08 2.24 1.84
C ASP A 180 -16.03 2.12 3.36
N MET A 181 -15.28 1.15 3.91
CA MET A 181 -15.10 1.01 5.36
C MET A 181 -14.53 2.28 6.01
N ALA A 182 -13.56 2.94 5.39
CA ALA A 182 -12.96 4.19 5.90
C ALA A 182 -14.00 5.33 6.00
N SER A 183 -15.01 5.34 5.13
CA SER A 183 -16.10 6.33 5.14
C SER A 183 -17.08 6.15 6.30
N HIS A 184 -17.11 4.95 6.92
CA HIS A 184 -18.00 4.64 8.03
C HIS A 184 -17.35 4.82 9.41
N VAL A 185 -16.09 5.26 9.50
CA VAL A 185 -15.39 5.47 10.78
C VAL A 185 -15.01 6.93 11.00
N SER A 186 -14.66 7.28 12.23
CA SER A 186 -14.16 8.59 12.62
C SER A 186 -12.96 8.99 11.75
N PRO A 187 -12.91 10.23 11.24
CA PRO A 187 -11.74 10.76 10.53
C PRO A 187 -10.43 10.67 11.31
N SER A 188 -10.49 10.60 12.65
CA SER A 188 -9.30 10.39 13.50
C SER A 188 -8.62 9.03 13.30
N LEU A 189 -9.31 8.05 12.70
CA LEU A 189 -8.81 6.72 12.36
C LEU A 189 -8.45 6.57 10.87
N SER A 190 -8.91 7.49 10.02
CA SER A 190 -8.71 7.46 8.57
C SER A 190 -8.13 8.75 7.97
N PRO A 191 -7.10 9.40 8.59
CA PRO A 191 -6.49 10.60 8.00
C PRO A 191 -5.80 10.31 6.65
N ASN A 192 -5.51 9.05 6.36
CA ASN A 192 -5.17 8.51 5.04
C ASN A 192 -5.33 6.98 5.06
N ASN A 193 -5.24 6.33 3.91
CA ASN A 193 -5.45 4.89 3.78
C ASN A 193 -4.36 4.06 4.45
N ALA A 194 -3.13 4.58 4.60
CA ALA A 194 -2.09 3.91 5.36
C ALA A 194 -2.42 3.87 6.86
N ALA A 195 -2.92 4.97 7.41
CA ALA A 195 -3.38 5.06 8.79
C ALA A 195 -4.62 4.17 9.01
N PHE A 196 -5.61 4.22 8.12
CA PHE A 196 -6.79 3.36 8.21
C PHE A 196 -6.42 1.87 8.18
N THR A 197 -5.51 1.46 7.29
CA THR A 197 -4.97 0.09 7.26
C THR A 197 -4.25 -0.26 8.56
N GLY A 198 -3.53 0.71 9.15
CA GLY A 198 -2.92 0.59 10.47
C GLY A 198 -3.95 0.32 11.58
N PHE A 199 -5.06 1.07 11.59
CA PHE A 199 -6.17 0.86 12.51
C PHE A 199 -6.74 -0.56 12.41
N LEU A 200 -7.01 -1.04 11.19
CA LEU A 200 -7.48 -2.41 10.97
C LEU A 200 -6.44 -3.44 11.46
N MET A 201 -5.15 -3.21 11.20
CA MET A 201 -4.09 -4.09 11.67
C MET A 201 -4.02 -4.19 13.19
N MET A 202 -4.12 -3.06 13.89
CA MET A 202 -4.04 -3.01 15.34
C MET A 202 -5.28 -3.62 15.99
N SER A 203 -6.46 -3.33 15.44
CA SER A 203 -7.73 -3.83 15.96
C SER A 203 -7.92 -5.34 15.77
N LEU A 204 -7.29 -5.93 14.74
CA LEU A 204 -7.37 -7.36 14.42
C LEU A 204 -6.18 -8.17 14.98
N GLY A 205 -5.39 -7.59 15.90
CA GLY A 205 -4.22 -8.25 16.50
C GLY A 205 -3.19 -8.70 15.46
N ALA A 206 -3.06 -7.98 14.34
CA ALA A 206 -2.03 -8.22 13.32
C ALA A 206 -0.70 -7.51 13.64
N LEU A 207 -0.72 -6.59 14.61
CA LEU A 207 0.42 -6.07 15.35
C LEU A 207 0.24 -6.54 16.80
N LYS A 208 1.13 -7.41 17.29
CA LYS A 208 1.30 -7.56 18.75
C LYS A 208 2.10 -6.33 19.20
N ILE A 209 1.56 -5.58 20.15
CA ILE A 209 2.31 -4.56 20.90
C ILE A 209 3.36 -5.30 21.74
#